data_AF-A0A7K0Z049-F1
#
_entry.id   AF-A0A7K0Z049-F1
#
_cell.length_a   1.000
_cell.length_b   1.000
_cell.length_c   1.000
_cell.angle_alpha   90.00
_cell.angle_beta   90.00
_cell.angle_gamma   90.00
#
_symmetry.space_group_name_H-M   'P 1'
#
loop_
_entity.id
_entity.type
_entity.pdbx_description
1 polymer ?
#
loop_
_entity_poly.entity_id
_entity_poly.type
_entity_poly.pdbx_seq_one_letter_code
_entity_poly.pdbx_strand_id
1 'polypeptide(L)' 'MSAEDVTTTKSRTVALVTLGCARNEVDSEELAGRLSADGWTLVSDPALAEVAL' A
#
# COMPACT_ATOMS: atom_id res chain seq x y z
N MET A 1 30.93 -8.91 2.50
CA MET A 1 29.61 -8.57 1.93
C MET A 1 28.67 -8.48 3.11
N SER A 2 28.92 -7.46 3.93
CA SER A 2 28.10 -6.24 4.00
C SER A 2 26.78 -6.55 4.69
N ALA A 3 26.78 -6.25 5.99
CA ALA A 3 25.57 -6.10 6.77
C ALA A 3 24.78 -4.94 6.19
N GLU A 4 23.83 -5.24 5.30
CA GLU A 4 22.81 -4.29 4.87
C GLU A 4 21.60 -4.52 5.76
N ASP A 5 21.58 -3.76 6.85
CA ASP A 5 20.38 -3.19 7.45
C ASP A 5 19.20 -4.16 7.63
N VAL A 6 19.30 -5.03 8.65
CA VAL A 6 18.08 -5.55 9.32
C VAL A 6 17.51 -4.43 10.19
N THR A 7 17.19 -3.28 9.59
CA THR A 7 16.24 -2.39 10.23
C THR A 7 14.96 -3.20 10.37
N THR A 8 14.35 -3.11 11.53
CA THR A 8 12.95 -3.42 11.70
C THR A 8 12.16 -2.39 10.87
N THR A 9 12.24 -2.48 9.53
CA THR A 9 11.65 -1.51 8.61
C THR A 9 10.16 -1.74 8.70
N LYS A 10 9.50 -0.90 9.50
CA LYS A 10 8.05 -0.86 9.57
C LYS A 10 7.53 -0.80 8.13
N SER A 11 6.77 -1.81 7.71
CA SER A 11 6.17 -1.83 6.37
C SER A 11 5.37 -0.55 6.18
N ARG A 12 5.65 0.19 5.11
CA ARG A 12 4.99 1.47 4.84
C ARG A 12 3.50 1.24 4.62
N THR A 13 2.66 2.09 5.20
CA THR A 13 1.20 1.94 5.09
C THR A 13 0.61 2.80 3.98
N VAL A 14 -0.33 2.23 3.22
CA VAL A 14 -1.03 2.91 2.13
C VAL A 14 -2.53 2.65 2.19
N ALA A 15 -3.35 3.67 1.93
CA ALA A 15 -4.79 3.56 1.75
C ALA A 15 -5.16 3.88 0.31
N LEU A 16 -6.00 3.04 -0.30
CA LEU A 16 -6.58 3.28 -1.63
C LEU A 16 -8.01 3.79 -1.46
N VAL A 17 -8.29 5.00 -1.92
CA VAL A 17 -9.59 5.67 -1.83
C VAL A 17 -10.26 5.67 -3.20
N THR A 18 -11.20 4.75 -3.40
CA THR A 18 -11.89 4.61 -4.68
C THR A 18 -13.13 5.51 -4.76
N LEU A 19 -13.15 6.44 -5.71
CA LEU A 19 -14.32 7.26 -6.04
C LEU A 19 -15.19 6.57 -7.09
N GLY A 20 -16.06 5.66 -6.63
CA GLY A 20 -17.34 5.26 -7.23
C GLY A 20 -17.46 5.03 -8.73
N CYS A 21 -16.46 4.43 -9.40
CA CYS A 21 -16.55 4.06 -10.80
C CYS A 21 -15.99 2.66 -10.98
N ALA A 22 -16.70 1.77 -11.70
CA ALA A 22 -16.32 0.36 -11.85
C ALA A 22 -14.88 0.14 -12.35
N ARG A 23 -14.36 1.08 -13.15
CA ARG A 23 -12.96 1.04 -13.61
C ARG A 23 -11.95 1.37 -12.51
N ASN A 24 -12.30 2.30 -11.62
CA ASN A 24 -11.45 2.69 -10.50
C ASN A 24 -11.40 1.59 -9.44
N GLU A 25 -12.49 0.82 -9.28
CA GLU A 25 -12.53 -0.35 -8.39
C GLU A 25 -11.54 -1.42 -8.84
N VAL A 26 -11.59 -1.83 -10.11
CA VAL A 26 -10.66 -2.82 -10.68
C VAL A 26 -9.20 -2.33 -10.63
N ASP A 27 -8.96 -1.06 -10.96
CA ASP A 27 -7.62 -0.48 -10.89
C ASP A 27 -7.08 -0.46 -9.45
N SER A 28 -7.94 -0.16 -8.47
CA SER A 28 -7.57 -0.17 -7.05
C SER A 28 -7.23 -1.59 -6.56
N GLU A 29 -7.94 -2.62 -7.00
CA GLU A 29 -7.64 -4.02 -6.66
C GLU A 29 -6.29 -4.48 -7.25
N GLU A 30 -6.05 -4.17 -8.52
CA GLU A 30 -4.78 -4.49 -9.19
C GLU A 30 -3.60 -3.77 -8.53
N LEU A 31 -3.79 -2.49 -8.20
CA LEU A 31 -2.78 -1.68 -7.51
C LEU A 31 -2.51 -2.20 -6.09
N ALA A 32 -3.54 -2.63 -5.36
CA ALA A 32 -3.38 -3.24 -4.04
C ALA A 32 -2.50 -4.49 -4.09
N GLY A 33 -2.72 -5.36 -5.07
CA GLY A 33 -1.91 -6.57 -5.26
C GLY A 33 -0.42 -6.25 -5.47
N ARG A 34 -0.13 -5.22 -6.29
CA ARG A 34 1.24 -4.78 -6.56
C ARG A 34 1.91 -4.21 -5.33
N LEU A 35 1.24 -3.30 -4.63
CA LEU A 35 1.75 -2.68 -3.41
C LEU A 35 2.04 -3.73 -2.32
N SER A 36 1.15 -4.71 -2.15
CA SER A 36 1.38 -5.81 -1.21
C SER A 36 2.58 -6.68 -1.61
N ALA A 37 2.80 -6.92 -2.90
CA ALA A 37 3.96 -7.66 -3.39
C ALA A 37 5.28 -6.89 -3.18
N ASP A 38 5.24 -5.56 -3.25
CA ASP A 38 6.36 -4.67 -2.93
C ASP A 38 6.56 -4.45 -1.42
N GLY A 39 5.79 -5.13 -0.56
CA GLY A 39 5.94 -5.11 0.90
C GLY A 39 5.24 -3.96 1.61
N TRP A 40 4.34 -3.24 0.93
CA TRP A 40 3.47 -2.25 1.55
C TRP A 40 2.34 -2.92 2.34
N THR A 41 1.89 -2.25 3.38
CA THR A 41 0.70 -2.65 4.15
C THR A 41 -0.49 -1.81 3.72
N LEU A 42 -1.51 -2.46 3.16
CA LEU A 42 -2.78 -1.81 2.87
C LEU A 42 -3.57 -1.59 4.15
N VAL A 43 -4.05 -0.36 4.34
CA VAL A 43 -4.95 0.03 5.43
C VAL A 43 -6.21 0.64 4.87
N SER A 44 -7.36 0.29 5.45
CA SER A 44 -8.67 0.77 4.98
C SER A 44 -8.97 2.21 5.42
N ASP A 45 -8.37 2.65 6.54
CA ASP A 45 -8.52 4.00 7.04
C ASP A 45 -7.37 4.88 6.52
N PRO A 46 -7.64 5.87 5.65
CA PRO A 46 -6.61 6.78 5.16
C PRO A 46 -5.94 7.60 6.27
N ALA A 47 -6.58 7.77 7.44
CA ALA A 47 -5.95 8.44 8.58
C ALA A 47 -4.81 7.62 9.22
N LEU A 48 -4.76 6.31 8.94
CA LEU A 48 -3.71 5.39 9.42
C LEU A 48 -2.63 5.13 8.35
N ALA A 49 -2.81 5.69 7.16
CA ALA A 49 -1.89 5.52 6.05
C ALA A 49 -0.81 6.61 6.05
N GLU A 50 0.43 6.24 5.74
CA GLU A 50 1.48 7.20 5.42
C GLU A 50 1.21 7.88 4.07
N VAL A 51 0.56 7.16 3.14
CA VAL A 51 0.20 7.63 1.80
C VAL A 51 -1.26 7.27 1.52
N ALA A 52 -2.06 8.22 1.05
CA ALA A 52 -3.41 7.98 0.55
C ALA A 52 -3.43 8.25 -0.96
N LEU A 53 -3.98 7.30 -1.73
CA LEU A 53 -4.10 7.33 -3.19
C LEU A 53 -5.57 7.33 -3.62
#